data_AF-A0A931HTH2-F1
#
_entry.id   AF-A0A931HTH2-F1
#
_cell.length_a   1.000
_cell.length_b   1.000
_cell.length_c   1.000
_cell.angle_alpha   90.00
_cell.angle_beta   90.00
_cell.angle_gamma   90.00
#
_symmetry.space_group_name_H-M   'P 1'
#
loop_
_entity.id
_entity.type
_entity.pdbx_description
1 polymer ?
#
loop_
_entity_poly.entity_id
_entity_poly.type
_entity_poly.pdbx_seq_one_letter_code
_entity_poly.pdbx_strand_id
1 'polypeptide(L)' 'MAPSPMEDFLYHLKKYMEYTTEMRASYEHLSEHEKKVILESAPHMNGPEELSKNAYAWHDELFERLNISKR' A
#
# COMPACT_ATOMS: atom_id res chain seq x y z
N MET A 1 25.60 -6.09 -9.41
CA MET A 1 25.47 -6.61 -8.03
C MET A 1 23.99 -6.85 -7.78
N ALA A 2 23.60 -7.98 -7.19
CA ALA A 2 22.21 -8.16 -6.77
C ALA A 2 21.89 -7.20 -5.62
N PRO A 3 20.67 -6.66 -5.53
CA PRO A 3 20.26 -5.83 -4.40
C PRO A 3 20.41 -6.61 -3.09
N SER A 4 20.75 -5.92 -2.02
CA SER A 4 20.71 -6.50 -0.68
C SER A 4 19.27 -6.92 -0.34
N PRO A 5 19.07 -7.89 0.58
CA PRO A 5 17.73 -8.27 1.01
C PRO A 5 16.87 -7.10 1.51
N MET A 6 17.50 -6.06 2.08
CA MET A 6 16.81 -4.85 2.51
C MET A 6 16.36 -3.99 1.33
N GLU A 7 17.22 -3.77 0.34
CA GLU A 7 16.86 -3.03 -0.88
C GLU A 7 15.75 -3.75 -1.67
N ASP A 8 15.80 -5.09 -1.71
CA ASP A 8 14.76 -5.91 -2.32
C ASP A 8 13.40 -5.76 -1.59
N PHE A 9 13.42 -5.78 -0.25
CA PHE A 9 12.22 -5.52 0.54
C PHE A 9 11.66 -4.11 0.32
N LEU A 10 12.52 -3.08 0.32
CA LEU A 10 12.10 -1.69 0.08
C LEU A 10 11.51 -1.51 -1.33
N TYR A 11 12.05 -2.22 -2.32
CA TYR A 11 11.48 -2.28 -3.67
C TYR A 11 10.07 -2.87 -3.66
N HIS A 12 9.89 -4.01 -3.00
CA HIS A 12 8.57 -4.65 -2.89
C HIS A 12 7.58 -3.82 -2.08
N LEU A 13 8.02 -3.13 -1.02
CA LEU A 13 7.18 -2.20 -0.26
C LEU A 13 6.72 -1.03 -1.13
N LYS A 14 7.62 -0.46 -1.94
CA LYS A 14 7.26 0.57 -2.91
C LYS A 14 6.25 0.06 -3.94
N LYS A 15 6.43 -1.16 -4.46
CA LYS A 15 5.45 -1.80 -5.36
C LYS A 15 4.09 -2.01 -4.70
N TYR A 16 4.07 -2.39 -3.43
CA TYR A 16 2.84 -2.51 -2.66
C TYR A 16 2.12 -1.16 -2.49
N MET A 17 2.86 -0.06 -2.27
CA MET A 17 2.29 1.30 -2.25
C MET A 17 1.68 1.70 -3.59
N GLU A 18 2.38 1.44 -4.70
CA GLU A 18 1.89 1.70 -6.07
C GLU A 18 0.58 0.94 -6.30
N TYR A 19 0.57 -0.36 -6.00
CA TYR A 19 -0.60 -1.21 -6.20
C TYR A 19 -1.81 -0.80 -5.35
N THR A 20 -1.59 -0.50 -4.06
CA THR A 20 -2.69 -0.05 -3.17
C THR A 20 -3.24 1.31 -3.59
N THR A 21 -2.42 2.18 -4.17
CA THR A 21 -2.87 3.46 -4.76
C THR A 21 -3.72 3.25 -5.99
N GLU A 22 -3.29 2.38 -6.91
CA GLU A 22 -4.08 2.01 -8.11
C GLU A 22 -5.40 1.32 -7.75
N MET A 23 -5.38 0.47 -6.72
CA MET A 23 -6.57 -0.20 -6.22
C MET A 23 -7.55 0.80 -5.58
N ARG A 24 -7.05 1.81 -4.84
CA ARG A 24 -7.86 2.91 -4.32
C ARG A 24 -8.48 3.73 -5.45
N ALA A 25 -7.70 4.13 -6.44
CA ALA A 25 -8.21 4.89 -7.59
C ALA A 25 -9.29 4.10 -8.34
N SER A 26 -9.08 2.80 -8.58
CA SER A 26 -10.07 1.94 -9.22
C SER A 26 -11.35 1.81 -8.38
N TYR A 27 -11.21 1.72 -7.05
CA TYR A 27 -12.33 1.63 -6.11
C TYR A 27 -13.18 2.91 -6.05
N GLU A 28 -12.57 4.08 -6.20
CA GLU A 28 -13.27 5.37 -6.22
C GLU A 28 -14.30 5.46 -7.37
N HIS A 29 -14.06 4.76 -8.49
CA HIS A 29 -14.92 4.74 -9.67
C HIS A 29 -16.06 3.71 -9.63
N LEU A 30 -16.09 2.83 -8.62
CA LEU A 30 -17.13 1.80 -8.49
C LEU A 30 -18.46 2.38 -8.00
N SER A 31 -19.54 1.67 -8.30
CA SER A 31 -20.84 1.94 -7.68
C SER A 31 -20.83 1.62 -6.19
N GLU A 32 -21.74 2.23 -5.44
CA GLU A 32 -21.88 1.97 -3.99
C GLU A 32 -22.18 0.48 -3.69
N HIS A 33 -22.88 -0.21 -4.59
CA HIS A 33 -23.13 -1.65 -4.44
C HIS A 33 -21.85 -2.46 -4.57
N GLU A 34 -21.04 -2.20 -5.60
CA GLU A 34 -19.76 -2.89 -5.82
C GLU A 34 -18.77 -2.61 -4.69
N LYS A 35 -18.67 -1.35 -4.25
CA LYS A 35 -17.87 -0.95 -3.08
C LYS A 35 -18.24 -1.77 -1.85
N LYS A 36 -19.54 -1.89 -1.57
CA LYS A 36 -20.05 -2.68 -0.43
C LYS A 36 -19.66 -4.15 -0.53
N VAL A 37 -19.85 -4.78 -1.70
CA VAL A 37 -19.49 -6.19 -1.92
C VAL A 37 -17.99 -6.43 -1.68
N ILE A 38 -17.14 -5.52 -2.15
CA ILE A 38 -15.69 -5.60 -1.93
C ILE A 38 -15.35 -5.50 -0.43
N LEU A 39 -15.92 -4.52 0.28
CA LEU A 39 -15.65 -4.34 1.72
C LEU A 39 -16.13 -5.52 2.55
N GLU A 40 -17.33 -6.04 2.28
CA GLU A 40 -17.89 -7.20 2.99
C GLU A 40 -17.10 -8.49 2.73
N SER A 41 -16.40 -8.56 1.60
CA SER A 41 -15.54 -9.69 1.24
C SER A 41 -14.11 -9.58 1.81
N ALA A 42 -13.73 -8.43 2.36
CA ALA A 42 -12.37 -8.20 2.85
C ALA A 42 -12.16 -8.86 4.24
N PRO A 43 -11.04 -9.59 4.47
CA PRO A 43 -10.80 -10.33 5.72
C PRO A 43 -10.86 -9.51 7.01
N HIS A 44 -10.58 -8.21 6.92
CA HIS A 44 -10.62 -7.26 8.04
C HIS A 44 -11.51 -6.05 7.76
N MET A 45 -12.36 -6.12 6.73
CA MET A 45 -13.14 -4.98 6.23
C MET A 45 -12.30 -3.74 5.87
N ASN A 46 -10.98 -3.90 5.71
CA ASN A 46 -10.10 -2.82 5.28
C ASN A 46 -10.29 -2.59 3.79
N GLY A 47 -10.83 -1.43 3.45
CA GLY A 47 -10.94 -0.99 2.07
C GLY A 47 -9.60 -0.60 1.46
N PRO A 48 -9.55 -0.41 0.12
CA PRO A 48 -8.35 0.02 -0.59
C PRO A 48 -7.73 1.32 -0.05
N GLU A 49 -8.54 2.22 0.51
CA GLU A 49 -8.06 3.45 1.15
C GLU A 49 -7.18 3.18 2.38
N GLU A 50 -7.67 2.33 3.29
CA GLU A 50 -6.93 1.97 4.51
C GLU A 50 -5.67 1.16 4.19
N LEU A 51 -5.73 0.29 3.16
CA LEU A 51 -4.57 -0.45 2.67
C LEU A 51 -3.48 0.49 2.14
N SER A 52 -3.86 1.49 1.34
CA SER A 52 -2.93 2.50 0.83
C SER A 52 -2.30 3.29 1.97
N LYS A 53 -3.12 3.82 2.90
CA LYS A 53 -2.65 4.56 4.07
C LYS A 53 -1.64 3.77 4.90
N ASN A 54 -1.92 2.49 5.17
CA ASN A 54 -1.02 1.62 5.93
C ASN A 54 0.29 1.34 5.18
N ALA A 55 0.24 1.19 3.86
CA ALA A 55 1.45 1.03 3.04
C ALA A 55 2.37 2.26 3.12
N TYR A 56 1.80 3.47 3.00
CA TYR A 56 2.55 4.72 3.13
C TYR A 56 3.12 4.91 4.54
N ALA A 57 2.34 4.63 5.59
CA ALA A 57 2.79 4.74 6.97
C ALA A 57 3.96 3.78 7.26
N TRP A 58 3.88 2.53 6.77
CA TRP A 58 4.96 1.56 6.91
C TRP A 58 6.23 2.00 6.19
N HIS A 59 6.10 2.49 4.96
CA HIS A 59 7.24 3.03 4.22
C HIS A 59 7.90 4.19 4.97
N ASP A 60 7.13 5.17 5.43
CA ASP A 60 7.66 6.35 6.10
C ASP A 60 8.37 5.99 7.42
N GLU A 61 7.77 5.14 8.25
CA GLU A 61 8.39 4.67 9.50
C GLU A 61 9.68 3.88 9.24
N LEU A 62 9.69 3.03 8.21
CA LEU A 62 10.87 2.24 7.87
C LEU A 62 12.01 3.12 7.35
N PHE A 63 11.71 4.10 6.49
CA PHE A 63 12.71 5.05 5.99
C PHE A 63 13.29 5.93 7.09
N GLU A 64 12.46 6.38 8.04
CA GLU A 64 12.90 7.14 9.22
C GLU A 64 13.86 6.29 10.07
N ARG A 65 13.48 5.04 10.40
CA ARG A 65 14.31 4.14 11.21
C ARG A 65 15.64 3.76 10.54
N LEU A 66 15.66 3.71 9.21
CA LEU A 66 16.87 3.39 8.44
C LEU A 66 17.74 4.63 8.15
N ASN A 67 17.35 5.83 8.61
CA ASN A 67 18.00 7.11 8.28
C ASN A 67 18.18 7.32 6.77
N ILE A 68 17.27 6.77 5.96
CA ILE A 68 17.27 6.98 4.52
C ILE A 68 16.62 8.33 4.28
N SER A 69 17.42 9.38 4.13
CA SER A 69 16.93 10.73 3.81
C SER A 69 15.98 10.65 2.61
N LYS A 70 14.74 11.14 2.78
CA LYS A 70 13.84 11.46 1.66
C LYS A 70 14.60 12.48 0.78
N ARG A 71 15.26 11.99 -0.27
CA ARG A 71 16.01 12.82 -1.24
C ARG A 71 15.06 13.34 -2.31
#